data_AF-A0A530QVW6-F1
#
_entry.id   AF-A0A530QVW6-F1
#
_cell.length_a   1.000
_cell.length_b   1.000
_cell.length_c   1.000
_cell.angle_alpha   90.00
_cell.angle_beta   90.00
_cell.angle_gamma   90.00
#
_symmetry.space_group_name_H-M   'P 1'
#
loop_
_entity.id
_entity.type
_entity.pdbx_description
1 polymer ?
#
loop_
_entity_poly.entity_id
_entity_poly.type
_entity_poly.pdbx_seq_one_letter_code
_entity_poly.pdbx_strand_id
1 'polypeptide(L)' 'LLVCVEELSYKEAAEVLAVPIGTVMSRLARARKNLAEATGISMAPTRSAVTKGASK' A
#
# COMPACT_ATOMS: atom_id res chain seq x y z
N LEU A 1 7.82 -6.62 -1.21
CA LEU A 1 8.85 -5.62 -1.56
C LEU A 1 8.54 -4.88 -2.86
N LEU A 2 7.96 -5.54 -3.87
CA LEU A 2 7.53 -4.97 -5.17
C LEU A 2 6.99 -3.52 -5.14
N VAL A 3 6.04 -3.18 -4.28
CA VAL A 3 5.44 -1.83 -4.31
C VAL A 3 6.24 -0.77 -3.54
N CYS A 4 6.99 -1.17 -2.52
CA CYS A 4 7.70 -0.21 -1.65
C CYS A 4 9.18 -0.06 -2.01
N VAL A 5 9.74 -0.98 -2.79
CA VAL A 5 11.17 -1.02 -3.14
C VAL A 5 11.41 -1.06 -4.64
N GLU A 6 10.48 -1.59 -5.44
CA GLU A 6 10.61 -1.61 -6.91
C GLU A 6 9.70 -0.60 -7.63
N GLU A 7 9.10 0.35 -6.90
CA GLU A 7 8.20 1.41 -7.42
C GLU A 7 7.02 0.93 -8.28
N LEU A 8 6.74 -0.38 -8.31
CA LEU A 8 5.62 -0.94 -9.07
C LEU A 8 4.29 -0.43 -8.53
N SER A 9 3.37 -0.07 -9.43
CA SER A 9 2.01 0.26 -9.05
C SER A 9 1.31 -0.93 -8.40
N TYR A 10 0.28 -0.68 -7.59
CA TYR A 10 -0.50 -1.76 -6.96
C TYR A 10 -1.08 -2.75 -7.98
N LYS A 11 -1.33 -2.31 -9.22
CA LYS A 11 -1.87 -3.14 -10.31
C LYS A 11 -0.79 -4.07 -10.86
N GLU A 12 0.39 -3.56 -11.16
CA GLU A 12 1.52 -4.36 -11.65
C GLU A 12 1.96 -5.39 -10.61
N ALA A 13 2.02 -5.00 -9.33
CA ALA A 13 2.31 -5.94 -8.26
C ALA A 13 1.23 -7.04 -8.12
N ALA A 14 -0.03 -6.73 -8.39
CA ALA A 14 -1.12 -7.71 -8.39
C ALA A 14 -0.99 -8.71 -9.55
N GLU A 15 -0.60 -8.23 -10.73
CA GLU A 15 -0.35 -9.04 -11.93
C GLU A 15 0.87 -9.96 -11.73
N VAL A 16 1.99 -9.44 -11.22
CA VAL A 16 3.22 -10.22 -10.92
C VAL A 16 2.96 -11.31 -9.87
N LEU A 17 2.19 -10.97 -8.83
CA LEU A 17 1.89 -11.90 -7.73
C LEU A 17 0.69 -12.82 -8.03
N ALA A 18 0.03 -12.66 -9.18
CA ALA A 18 -1.20 -13.37 -9.55
C ALA A 18 -2.28 -13.34 -8.45
N VAL A 19 -2.46 -12.18 -7.81
CA VAL A 19 -3.49 -11.97 -6.76
C VAL A 19 -4.38 -10.78 -7.12
N PRO A 20 -5.62 -10.73 -6.61
CA PRO A 20 -6.47 -9.55 -6.77
C PRO A 20 -5.82 -8.28 -6.20
N ILE A 21 -6.03 -7.13 -6.86
CA ILE A 21 -5.49 -5.84 -6.40
C ILE A 21 -5.95 -5.45 -4.98
N GLY A 22 -7.18 -5.83 -4.60
CA GLY A 22 -7.68 -5.65 -3.23
C GLY A 22 -6.91 -6.47 -2.18
N THR A 23 -6.31 -7.59 -2.57
CA THR A 23 -5.42 -8.39 -1.73
C THR A 23 -4.11 -7.66 -1.47
N VAL A 24 -3.55 -6.99 -2.50
CA VAL A 24 -2.36 -6.15 -2.36
C VAL A 24 -2.63 -5.02 -1.39
N MET A 25 -3.73 -4.27 -1.57
CA MET A 25 -4.10 -3.15 -0.71
C MET A 25 -4.32 -3.58 0.75
N SER A 26 -5.09 -4.65 0.98
CA SER A 26 -5.38 -5.12 2.33
C SER A 26 -4.17 -5.72 3.03
N ARG A 27 -3.27 -6.41 2.31
CA ARG A 27 -1.97 -6.87 2.85
C ARG A 27 -1.09 -5.68 3.25
N LEU A 28 -1.03 -4.64 2.44
CA LEU A 28 -0.27 -3.42 2.73
C LEU A 28 -0.82 -2.68 3.96
N ALA A 29 -2.14 -2.56 4.07
CA ALA A 29 -2.77 -1.93 5.23
C ALA A 29 -2.43 -2.68 6.53
N ARG A 30 -2.52 -4.02 6.52
CA ARG A 30 -2.14 -4.86 7.66
C ARG A 30 -0.64 -4.75 7.98
N ALA A 31 0.23 -4.81 6.97
CA ALA A 31 1.67 -4.68 7.18
C ALA A 31 2.05 -3.33 7.79
N ARG A 32 1.44 -2.22 7.32
CA ARG A 32 1.65 -0.88 7.91
C ARG A 32 1.17 -0.81 9.36
N LYS A 33 0.03 -1.41 9.67
CA LYS A 33 -0.49 -1.48 11.05
C LYS A 33 0.46 -2.26 11.96
N ASN A 34 0.87 -3.46 11.53
CA ASN A 34 1.79 -4.30 12.31
C ASN A 34 3.15 -3.62 12.52
N LEU A 35 3.65 -2.91 11.49
CA LEU A 35 4.89 -2.15 11.61
C LEU A 35 4.75 -1.01 12.60
N ALA A 36 3.66 -0.22 12.52
CA ALA A 36 3.37 0.86 13.44
C ALA A 36 3.29 0.38 14.90
N GLU A 37 2.63 -0.75 15.14
CA GLU A 37 2.56 -1.41 16.45
C GLU A 37 3.94 -1.87 16.93
N ALA A 38 4.72 -2.52 16.07
CA ALA A 38 6.04 -3.05 16.41
C ALA A 38 7.08 -1.95 16.70
N THR A 39 6.96 -0.79 16.05
CA THR A 39 7.90 0.34 16.23
C THR A 39 7.40 1.40 17.21
N GLY A 40 6.23 1.21 17.83
CA GLY A 40 5.63 2.20 18.74
C GLY A 40 5.22 3.51 18.07
N ILE A 41 5.11 3.53 16.74
CA ILE A 41 4.71 4.72 15.99
C ILE A 41 3.18 4.78 16.02
N SER A 42 2.63 5.59 16.93
CA SER A 42 1.20 5.93 16.94
C SER A 42 0.88 6.78 15.72
N MET A 43 0.48 6.12 14.63
CA MET A 43 0.09 6.80 13.41
C MET A 43 -1.29 7.44 13.63
N ALA A 44 -1.31 8.72 14.06
CA ALA A 44 -2.51 9.54 13.93
C ALA A 44 -2.97 9.47 12.47
N PRO A 45 -4.27 9.30 12.17
CA PRO A 45 -4.74 9.01 10.83
C PRO A 45 -4.70 10.28 9.97
N THR A 46 -3.50 10.71 9.56
CA THR A 46 -3.33 11.60 8.43
C THR A 46 -3.65 10.77 7.19
N ARG A 47 -4.94 10.72 6.86
CA ARG A 47 -5.40 10.26 5.55
C ARG A 47 -4.84 11.25 4.53
N SER A 48 -3.64 10.96 4.01
CA SER A 48 -3.15 11.66 2.82
C SER A 48 -4.20 11.45 1.73
N ALA A 49 -4.85 12.54 1.35
CA ALA A 49 -5.76 12.60 0.23
C ALA A 49 -4.94 12.30 -1.03
N VAL A 50 -4.85 11.01 -1.39
CA VAL A 50 -4.31 10.60 -2.67
C VAL A 50 -5.43 10.86 -3.69
N THR A 51 -5.47 12.10 -4.16
CA THR A 51 -6.28 12.51 -5.31
C THR A 51 -5.66 11.85 -6.54
N LYS A 52 -6.28 10.76 -6.98
CA LYS A 52 -5.90 10.07 -8.21
C LYS A 52 -6.38 10.90 -9.41
N GLY A 53 -5.42 11.48 -10.13
CA GLY A 53 -5.45 11.66 -11.59
C GLY A 53 -6.46 12.66 -12.18
N ALA A 54 -5.93 13.78 -12.69
CA ALA A 54 -6.49 14.45 -13.86
C ALA A 54 -5.36 14.68 -14.87
N SER A 55 -5.01 13.62 -15.60
CA SER A 55 -4.41 13.74 -16.93
C SER A 55 -5.45 13.28 -17.93
N LYS A 56 -6.29 14.22 -18.37
CA LYS A 56 -6.74 14.31 -19.76
C LYS A 56 -7.22 15.73 -20.03
#